data_AF-A0A7C1N1U2-F1
#
_entry.id   AF-A0A7C1N1U2-F1
#
_cell.length_a   1.000
_cell.length_b   1.000
_cell.length_c   1.000
_cell.angle_alpha   90.00
_cell.angle_beta   90.00
_cell.angle_gamma   90.00
#
_symmetry.space_group_name_H-M   'P 1'
#
loop_
_entity.id
_entity.type
_entity.pdbx_description
1 polymer ?
#
loop_
_entity_poly.entity_id
_entity_poly.type
_entity_poly.pdbx_seq_one_letter_code
_entity_poly.pdbx_strand_id
1 'polypeptide(L)'
;MADRNKLLVTFLVLVIVILVAIVAFTFLIKPAVTGYVVDKQIGAQNVLLNNIIAQAAQCQTVTLPFGNQTINLVALECLQQGQQQAQQPVQ
;
A
#
# COMPACT_ATOMS: atom_id res chain seq x y z
N MET A 1 19.03 20.87 -54.23
CA MET A 1 17.78 20.30 -53.67
C MET A 1 18.00 19.03 -52.83
N ALA A 2 19.12 18.32 -53.00
CA ALA A 2 19.43 17.12 -52.21
C ALA A 2 19.57 17.37 -50.69
N ASP A 3 20.11 18.52 -50.27
CA ASP A 3 20.35 18.80 -48.85
C ASP A 3 19.07 18.97 -48.03
N ARG A 4 18.01 19.56 -48.61
CA ARG A 4 16.74 19.76 -47.90
C ARG A 4 16.03 18.43 -47.62
N ASN A 5 16.08 17.49 -48.56
CA ASN A 5 15.51 16.16 -48.36
C ASN A 5 16.31 15.36 -47.32
N LYS A 6 17.65 15.47 -47.33
CA LYS A 6 18.48 14.79 -46.32
C LYS A 6 18.23 15.33 -44.90
N LEU A 7 18.03 16.64 -44.78
CA LEU A 7 17.73 17.29 -43.50
C LEU A 7 16.32 16.91 -42.99
N LEU A 8 15.33 16.86 -43.88
CA LEU A 8 13.97 16.45 -43.54
C LEU A 8 13.90 14.98 -43.10
N VAL A 9 14.58 14.08 -43.82
CA VAL A 9 14.66 12.65 -43.45
C VAL A 9 15.39 12.47 -42.11
N THR A 10 16.48 13.21 -41.87
CA THR A 10 17.22 13.15 -40.60
C THR A 10 16.38 13.62 -39.42
N PHE A 11 15.63 14.71 -39.60
CA PHE A 11 14.72 15.21 -38.59
C PHE A 11 13.59 14.21 -38.28
N LEU A 12 12.99 13.61 -39.32
CA LEU A 12 11.95 12.59 -39.16
C LEU A 12 12.44 11.37 -38.36
N VAL A 13 13.65 10.88 -38.68
CA VAL A 13 14.26 9.75 -37.96
C VAL A 13 14.51 10.11 -36.48
N LEU A 14 15.00 11.32 -36.21
CA LEU A 14 15.24 11.78 -34.83
C LEU A 14 13.93 11.84 -34.03
N VAL A 15 12.85 12.35 -34.62
CA VAL A 15 11.52 12.37 -33.98
C VAL A 15 11.02 10.96 -33.68
N ILE A 16 11.18 10.02 -34.60
CA ILE A 16 10.78 8.61 -34.39
C ILE A 16 11.58 7.99 -33.24
N VAL A 17 12.90 8.22 -33.17
CA VAL A 17 13.74 7.70 -32.07
C VAL A 17 13.29 8.25 -30.72
N ILE A 18 12.98 9.55 -30.64
CA ILE A 18 12.46 10.16 -29.41
C ILE A 18 11.10 9.57 -29.02
N LEU A 19 10.18 9.40 -29.97
CA LEU A 19 8.87 8.79 -29.71
C LEU A 19 9.01 7.37 -29.18
N VAL A 20 9.89 6.55 -29.78
CA VAL A 20 10.17 5.19 -29.31
C VAL A 20 10.75 5.20 -27.90
N ALA A 21 11.68 6.12 -27.59
CA ALA A 21 12.25 6.25 -26.26
C ALA A 21 11.19 6.61 -25.20
N ILE A 22 10.24 7.49 -25.51
CA ILE A 22 9.14 7.86 -24.62
C ILE A 22 8.20 6.67 -24.38
N VAL A 23 7.84 5.93 -25.43
CA VAL A 23 7.00 4.72 -25.29
C VAL A 23 7.71 3.68 -24.44
N ALA A 24 8.99 3.41 -24.70
CA ALA A 24 9.77 2.47 -23.89
C ALA A 24 9.88 2.91 -22.42
N PHE A 25 10.14 4.20 -22.16
CA PHE A 25 10.21 4.74 -20.80
C PHE A 25 8.88 4.59 -20.05
N THR A 26 7.77 4.95 -20.69
CA THR A 26 6.44 4.88 -20.07
C THR A 26 5.98 3.45 -19.80
N PHE A 27 6.30 2.51 -20.68
CA PHE A 27 5.91 1.10 -20.52
C PHE A 27 6.85 0.27 -19.63
N LEU A 28 8.13 0.61 -19.51
CA LEU A 28 9.06 -0.18 -18.70
C LEU A 28 9.25 0.38 -17.29
N ILE A 29 9.39 1.69 -17.16
CA ILE A 29 9.79 2.31 -15.88
C ILE A 29 8.58 2.61 -15.01
N LYS A 30 7.48 3.08 -15.61
CA LYS A 30 6.26 3.43 -14.86
C LYS A 30 5.62 2.23 -14.14
N PRO A 31 5.39 1.06 -14.77
CA PRO A 31 4.80 -0.07 -14.06
C PRO A 31 5.72 -0.69 -13.01
N ALA A 32 7.04 -0.64 -13.20
CA ALA A 32 8.00 -1.12 -12.19
C ALA A 32 7.92 -0.28 -10.89
N VAL A 33 7.80 1.04 -11.01
CA VAL A 33 7.66 1.93 -9.85
C VAL A 33 6.28 1.79 -9.20
N THR A 34 5.20 1.70 -9.98
CA THR A 34 3.85 1.52 -9.45
C THR A 34 3.69 0.15 -8.78
N GLY A 35 4.21 -0.92 -9.37
CA GLY A 35 4.20 -2.26 -8.79
C GLY A 35 4.95 -2.33 -7.46
N TYR A 36 6.13 -1.71 -7.37
CA TYR A 36 6.92 -1.69 -6.12
C TYR A 36 6.20 -0.96 -4.98
N VAL A 37 5.55 0.16 -5.27
CA VAL A 37 4.82 0.93 -4.24
C VAL A 37 3.56 0.20 -3.80
N VAL A 38 2.86 -0.47 -4.71
CA VAL A 38 1.69 -1.29 -4.37
C VAL A 38 2.09 -2.53 -3.56
N ASP A 39 3.16 -3.23 -3.94
CA ASP A 39 3.69 -4.38 -3.22
C ASP A 39 4.06 -4.01 -1.77
N LYS A 40 4.78 -2.89 -1.59
CA LYS A 40 5.10 -2.37 -0.25
C LYS A 40 3.87 -1.99 0.56
N GLN A 41 2.83 -1.44 -0.06
CA GLN A 41 1.57 -1.14 0.62
C GLN A 41 0.79 -2.39 1.02
N ILE A 42 0.79 -3.43 0.19
CA ILE A 42 0.16 -4.73 0.51
C ILE A 42 0.93 -5.41 1.64
N GLY A 43 2.27 -5.41 1.59
CA GLY A 43 3.12 -5.94 2.64
C GLY A 43 2.89 -5.24 3.99
N ALA A 44 2.80 -3.92 4.00
CA ALA A 44 2.52 -3.16 5.22
C ALA A 44 1.14 -3.47 5.81
N GLN A 45 0.11 -3.62 4.96
CA GLN A 45 -1.23 -4.03 5.40
C GLN A 45 -1.23 -5.41 6.06
N ASN A 46 -0.54 -6.40 5.46
CA ASN A 46 -0.44 -7.73 6.04
C ASN A 46 0.28 -7.73 7.39
N VAL A 47 1.34 -6.94 7.54
CA VAL A 47 2.06 -6.80 8.82
C VAL A 47 1.20 -6.15 9.89
N LEU A 48 0.44 -5.10 9.54
CA LEU A 48 -0.50 -4.45 10.46
C LEU A 48 -1.61 -5.41 10.90
N LEU A 49 -2.22 -6.14 9.96
CA LEU A 49 -3.25 -7.15 10.29
C LEU A 49 -2.69 -8.23 11.21
N ASN A 50 -1.52 -8.78 10.91
CA ASN A 50 -0.91 -9.81 11.76
C ASN A 50 -0.61 -9.30 13.17
N ASN A 51 -0.18 -8.05 13.32
CA ASN A 51 0.02 -7.44 14.64
C ASN A 51 -1.30 -7.24 15.40
N ILE A 52 -2.36 -6.79 14.73
CA ILE A 52 -3.70 -6.66 15.34
C ILE A 52 -4.19 -8.04 15.79
N ILE A 53 -4.06 -9.07 14.96
CA ILE A 53 -4.46 -10.45 15.28
C ILE A 53 -3.63 -10.99 16.45
N ALA A 54 -2.31 -10.77 16.47
CA ALA A 54 -1.45 -11.23 17.56
C ALA A 54 -1.80 -10.58 18.90
N GLN A 55 -2.05 -9.27 18.91
CA GLN A 55 -2.49 -8.56 20.13
C GLN A 55 -3.89 -9.00 20.56
N ALA A 56 -4.81 -9.18 19.61
CA ALA A 56 -6.15 -9.69 19.89
C ALA A 56 -6.13 -11.11 20.47
N ALA A 57 -5.26 -12.00 19.97
CA ALA A 57 -5.07 -13.35 20.49
C ALA A 57 -4.47 -13.37 21.91
N GLN A 58 -3.73 -12.33 22.30
CA GLN A 58 -3.22 -12.13 23.66
C GLN A 58 -4.21 -11.37 24.56
N CYS A 59 -5.46 -11.18 24.11
CA CYS A 59 -6.46 -10.39 24.83
C CYS A 59 -6.03 -8.95 25.14
N GLN A 60 -5.09 -8.41 24.37
CA GLN A 60 -4.64 -7.03 24.50
C GLN A 60 -5.55 -6.11 23.69
N THR A 61 -5.78 -4.91 24.23
CA THR A 61 -6.51 -3.86 23.53
C THR A 61 -5.63 -3.22 22.48
N VAL A 62 -6.08 -3.24 21.22
CA VAL A 62 -5.37 -2.62 20.09
C VAL A 62 -5.96 -1.25 19.82
N THR A 63 -5.17 -0.20 19.95
CA THR A 63 -5.61 1.18 19.67
C THR A 63 -5.35 1.52 18.20
N LEU A 64 -6.40 1.70 17.40
CA LEU A 64 -6.32 2.13 16.01
C LEU A 64 -6.75 3.59 15.87
N PRO A 65 -5.94 4.46 15.23
CA PRO A 65 -6.37 5.80 14.88
C PRO A 65 -7.40 5.76 13.73
N PHE A 66 -8.54 6.42 13.92
CA PHE A 66 -9.60 6.60 12.91
C PHE A 66 -9.99 8.09 12.85
N GLY A 67 -9.40 8.81 11.89
CA GLY A 67 -9.53 10.27 11.79
C GLY A 67 -8.90 10.97 13.00
N ASN A 68 -9.69 11.74 13.76
CA ASN A 68 -9.26 12.42 14.99
C ASN A 68 -9.53 11.62 16.28
N GLN A 69 -9.94 10.36 16.16
CA GLN A 69 -10.36 9.54 17.29
C GLN A 69 -9.55 8.24 17.31
N THR A 70 -9.35 7.66 18.49
CA THR A 70 -8.72 6.36 18.64
C THR A 70 -9.77 5.33 19.02
N ILE A 71 -9.88 4.25 18.25
CA ILE A 71 -10.78 3.11 18.52
C ILE A 71 -9.96 2.01 19.17
N ASN A 72 -10.43 1.47 20.30
CA ASN A 72 -9.81 0.32 20.94
C ASN A 72 -10.53 -0.96 20.51
N LEU A 73 -9.80 -1.91 19.95
CA LEU A 73 -10.29 -3.22 19.55
C LEU A 73 -9.84 -4.24 20.57
N VAL A 74 -10.74 -5.15 20.93
CA VAL A 74 -10.47 -6.29 21.81
C VAL A 74 -11.22 -7.49 21.27
N ALA A 75 -10.62 -8.68 21.38
CA ALA A 75 -11.31 -9.90 20.97
C ALA A 75 -12.51 -10.16 21.89
N LEU A 76 -13.65 -10.51 21.30
CA LEU A 76 -14.92 -10.68 22.02
C LEU A 76 -14.84 -11.80 23.07
N GLU A 77 -14.05 -12.84 22.80
CA GLU A 77 -13.75 -13.93 23.73
C GLU A 77 -13.05 -13.46 25.01
N CYS A 78 -12.21 -12.42 24.92
CA CYS A 78 -11.50 -11.83 26.05
C CYS A 78 -12.40 -10.93 26.91
N LEU A 79 -13.41 -10.30 26.30
CA LEU A 79 -14.42 -9.51 27.03
C LEU A 79 -15.29 -10.39 27.93
N GLN A 80 -15.61 -11.62 27.52
CA GLN A 80 -16.43 -12.53 28.31
C GLN A 80 -15.74 -13.00 29.60
N GLN A 81 -14.42 -13.17 29.60
CA GLN A 81 -13.66 -13.58 30.79
C GLN A 81 -13.62 -12.49 31.87
N GLY A 82 -13.59 -11.21 31.49
CA GLY A 82 -13.59 -10.09 32.44
C GLY A 82 -14.93 -9.83 33.13
N GLN A 83 -16.06 -10.15 32.47
CA GLN A 83 -17.39 -9.87 33.04
C GLN A 83 -17.86 -10.89 34.08
N GLN A 84 -17.34 -12.13 34.06
CA GLN A 84 -17.69 -13.15 35.06
C GLN A 84 -17.07 -12.88 36.44
N GLN A 85 -15.98 -12.11 36.52
CA GLN A 85 -15.34 -11.76 37.80
C GLN A 85 -15.93 -10.51 38.45
N ALA A 86 -16.66 -9.66 37.72
CA ALA A 86 -17.30 -8.45 38.24
C ALA A 86 -18.67 -8.70 38.91
N GLN A 87 -19.14 -9.95 38.97
CA GLN A 87 -20.45 -10.32 39.54
C GLN A 87 -20.35 -11.19 40.80
N GLN A 88 -19.20 -11.26 41.46
CA GLN A 88 -19.17 -11.77 42.83
C GLN A 88 -19.87 -10.74 43.75
N PRO A 89 -21.03 -11.08 44.37
CA PRO A 89 -21.59 -10.23 45.40
C PRO A 89 -20.60 -10.18 46.55
N VAL A 90 -20.23 -8.97 46.95
CA VAL A 90 -19.53 -8.70 48.21
C VAL A 90 -20.42 -9.29 49.31
N GLN A 91 -20.03 -10.44 49.87
CA GLN A 91 -20.61 -11.01 51.08
C GLN A 91 -19.85 -10.48 52.30
#